data_AF-A0A5C0GXI8-F1
#
_entry.id   AF-A0A5C0GXI8-F1
#
_cell.length_a   1.000
_cell.length_b   1.000
_cell.length_c   1.000
_cell.angle_alpha   90.00
_cell.angle_beta   90.00
_cell.angle_gamma   90.00
#
_symmetry.space_group_name_H-M   'P 1'
#
loop_
_entity.id
_entity.type
_entity.pdbx_description
1 polymer ?
#
loop_
_entity_poly.entity_id
_entity_poly.type
_entity_poly.pdbx_seq_one_letter_code
_entity_poly.pdbx_strand_id
1 'polypeptide(L)'
;MTCAVTGMVILSVALWCASPLIFALGLAVFGASFGAAEVAINVEGAAVERELNKTVLPMMHGFYSFGTLAGAGVGMALTALSVPANIHIILAAAVAIAPIFIAIRAIPDGTGKNASEDAHLQEKGLPFYRDIQLLLIGVVVLAMAFAEGSANDWLPLLMVDGHGFSPTSGSLIYAGFTLGMTVGRFTGGWFIDRYSRVTVVRASALMGALGIGLIIFVDSDWVAGVSVILWGLGASLGFPLTISAASDTGPDAPTRVSVVATTGYLAFLVGPPLLGYLGEHYGLRSAMMVVLALVILAALVAKAVAKPVSTPQPVMEHNA
;
A
#
# COMPACT_ATOMS: atom_id res chain seq x y z
N MET A 1 12.58 10.60 -8.31
CA MET A 1 13.32 9.40 -7.84
C MET A 1 14.80 9.67 -7.54
N THR A 2 15.54 10.46 -8.33
CA THR A 2 16.93 10.84 -8.01
C THR A 2 17.07 11.55 -6.66
N CYS A 3 16.12 12.44 -6.34
CA CYS A 3 16.06 13.09 -5.02
C CYS A 3 15.84 12.10 -3.87
N ALA A 4 15.17 10.96 -4.09
CA ALA A 4 15.03 9.92 -3.08
C ALA A 4 16.39 9.31 -2.72
N VAL A 5 17.24 9.01 -3.72
CA VAL A 5 18.63 8.55 -3.48
C VAL A 5 19.42 9.60 -2.71
N THR A 6 19.30 10.89 -3.07
CA THR A 6 19.91 11.99 -2.31
C THR A 6 19.43 12.00 -0.85
N GLY A 7 18.14 11.84 -0.61
CA GLY A 7 17.57 11.74 0.74
C GLY A 7 18.17 10.59 1.54
N MET A 8 18.32 9.39 0.94
CA MET A 8 18.97 8.24 1.60
C MET A 8 20.44 8.51 1.93
N VAL A 9 21.20 9.18 1.05
CA VAL A 9 22.57 9.58 1.35
C VAL A 9 22.61 10.54 2.54
N ILE A 10 21.71 11.53 2.57
CA ILE A 10 21.59 12.47 3.71
C ILE A 10 21.27 11.71 5.00
N LEU A 11 20.37 10.72 4.98
CA LEU A 11 20.06 9.86 6.14
C LEU A 11 21.29 9.10 6.63
N SER A 12 22.06 8.51 5.74
CA SER A 12 23.31 7.81 6.10
C SER A 12 24.31 8.76 6.76
N VAL A 13 24.49 9.97 6.20
CA VAL A 13 25.37 11.01 6.77
C VAL A 13 24.85 11.48 8.13
N ALA A 14 23.54 11.65 8.28
CA ALA A 14 22.92 12.06 9.53
C ALA A 14 23.20 11.08 10.67
N LEU A 15 23.14 9.77 10.38
CA LEU A 15 23.48 8.72 11.34
C LEU A 15 24.96 8.74 11.72
N TRP A 16 25.86 9.01 10.76
CA TRP A 16 27.29 9.17 11.04
C TRP A 16 27.57 10.37 11.95
N CYS A 17 26.88 11.48 11.72
CA CYS A 17 27.02 12.71 12.48
C CYS A 17 26.16 12.74 13.76
N ALA A 18 25.36 11.71 14.02
CA ALA A 18 24.36 11.66 15.09
C ALA A 18 23.47 12.94 15.17
N SER A 19 23.05 13.46 14.02
CA SER A 19 22.32 14.74 13.93
C SER A 19 20.84 14.56 13.61
N PRO A 20 19.92 14.84 14.54
CA PRO A 20 18.48 14.73 14.31
C PRO A 20 17.97 15.67 13.20
N LEU A 21 18.56 16.88 13.08
CA LEU A 21 18.15 17.86 12.07
C LEU A 21 18.52 17.40 10.65
N ILE A 22 19.71 16.83 10.47
CA ILE A 22 20.13 16.28 9.17
C ILE A 22 19.28 15.05 8.85
N PHE A 23 18.95 14.24 9.86
CA PHE A 23 18.07 13.08 9.68
C PHE A 23 16.68 13.50 9.22
N ALA A 24 16.10 14.52 9.85
CA ALA A 24 14.81 15.09 9.46
C ALA A 24 14.84 15.68 8.04
N LEU A 25 15.92 16.37 7.65
CA LEU A 25 16.11 16.86 6.29
C LEU A 25 16.18 15.71 5.28
N GLY A 26 16.92 14.65 5.59
CA GLY A 26 17.02 13.45 4.75
C GLY A 26 15.66 12.79 4.54
N LEU A 27 14.87 12.65 5.61
CA LEU A 27 13.49 12.17 5.55
C LEU A 27 12.60 13.08 4.72
N ALA A 28 12.71 14.40 4.87
CA ALA A 28 11.90 15.36 4.11
C ALA A 28 12.18 15.26 2.60
N VAL A 29 13.45 15.20 2.21
CA VAL A 29 13.87 15.05 0.80
C VAL A 29 13.44 13.69 0.23
N PHE A 30 13.65 12.61 1.00
CA PHE A 30 13.24 11.26 0.62
C PHE A 30 11.71 11.17 0.42
N GLY A 31 10.95 11.60 1.43
CA GLY A 31 9.49 11.56 1.44
C GLY A 31 8.87 12.42 0.33
N ALA A 32 9.36 13.66 0.15
CA ALA A 32 8.87 14.54 -0.92
C ALA A 32 9.13 13.93 -2.32
N SER A 33 10.30 13.31 -2.53
CA SER A 33 10.59 12.64 -3.80
C SER A 33 9.74 11.39 -4.01
N PHE A 34 9.48 10.61 -2.96
CA PHE A 34 8.73 9.37 -3.06
C PHE A 34 7.25 9.67 -3.32
N GLY A 35 6.65 10.57 -2.52
CA GLY A 35 5.24 10.96 -2.67
C GLY A 35 4.92 11.57 -4.04
N ALA A 36 5.79 12.43 -4.57
CA ALA A 36 5.60 12.98 -5.92
C ALA A 36 5.65 11.91 -7.02
N ALA A 37 6.56 10.94 -6.89
CA ALA A 37 6.70 9.87 -7.88
C ALA A 37 5.57 8.84 -7.79
N GLU A 38 5.06 8.57 -6.59
CA GLU A 38 4.03 7.58 -6.33
C GLU A 38 2.68 7.93 -6.97
N VAL A 39 2.29 9.20 -6.95
CA VAL A 39 1.09 9.67 -7.65
C VAL A 39 1.21 9.42 -9.16
N ALA A 40 2.34 9.84 -9.75
CA ALA A 40 2.58 9.63 -11.18
C ALA A 40 2.58 8.13 -11.56
N ILE A 41 3.24 7.28 -10.77
CA ILE A 41 3.28 5.83 -11.01
C ILE A 41 1.88 5.21 -10.94
N ASN A 42 1.04 5.60 -9.99
CA ASN A 42 -0.31 5.04 -9.88
C ASN A 42 -1.25 5.50 -11.02
N VAL A 43 -1.12 6.75 -11.46
CA VAL A 43 -1.88 7.26 -12.62
C VAL A 43 -1.49 6.51 -13.89
N GLU A 44 -0.19 6.37 -14.16
CA GLU A 44 0.30 5.62 -15.32
C GLU A 44 -0.03 4.12 -15.22
N GLY A 45 0.09 3.52 -14.04
CA GLY A 45 -0.30 2.13 -13.81
C GLY A 45 -1.78 1.87 -14.11
N ALA A 46 -2.66 2.79 -13.71
CA ALA A 46 -4.08 2.71 -14.02
C ALA A 46 -4.37 2.88 -15.53
N ALA A 47 -3.64 3.78 -16.21
CA ALA A 47 -3.74 3.95 -17.66
C ALA A 47 -3.30 2.67 -18.41
N VAL A 48 -2.19 2.06 -18.01
CA VAL A 48 -1.70 0.79 -18.57
C VAL A 48 -2.68 -0.36 -18.33
N GLU A 49 -3.26 -0.47 -17.13
CA GLU A 49 -4.29 -1.48 -16.82
C GLU A 49 -5.52 -1.33 -17.75
N ARG A 50 -5.95 -0.09 -17.99
CA ARG A 50 -7.07 0.22 -18.88
C ARG A 50 -6.78 -0.17 -20.33
N GLU A 51 -5.59 0.16 -20.83
CA GLU A 51 -5.16 -0.16 -22.20
C GLU A 51 -5.03 -1.69 -22.41
N LEU A 52 -4.49 -2.40 -21.41
CA LEU A 52 -4.37 -3.87 -21.45
C LEU A 52 -5.71 -4.60 -21.28
N ASN A 53 -6.75 -3.90 -20.81
CA ASN A 53 -8.07 -4.45 -20.48
C ASN A 53 -7.97 -5.71 -19.57
N LYS A 54 -6.99 -5.72 -18.66
CA LYS A 54 -6.67 -6.81 -17.75
C LYS A 54 -6.29 -6.26 -16.38
N THR A 55 -6.70 -6.95 -15.32
CA THR A 55 -6.40 -6.55 -13.93
C THR A 55 -4.92 -6.79 -13.59
N VAL A 56 -4.05 -5.81 -13.83
CA VAL A 56 -2.59 -5.92 -13.65
C VAL A 56 -2.03 -5.01 -12.56
N LEU A 57 -2.78 -4.01 -12.09
CA LEU A 57 -2.36 -3.08 -11.05
C LEU A 57 -2.00 -3.78 -9.72
N PRO A 58 -2.72 -4.83 -9.26
CA PRO A 58 -2.29 -5.61 -8.11
C PRO A 58 -0.93 -6.26 -8.31
N MET A 59 -0.62 -6.76 -9.51
CA MET A 59 0.69 -7.35 -9.83
C MET A 59 1.80 -6.29 -9.80
N MET A 60 1.54 -5.08 -10.32
CA MET A 60 2.49 -3.97 -10.24
C MET A 60 2.82 -3.61 -8.78
N HIS A 61 1.79 -3.52 -7.92
CA HIS A 61 1.95 -3.38 -6.46
C HIS A 61 2.63 -4.61 -5.83
N GLY A 62 2.53 -5.79 -6.45
CA GLY A 62 3.22 -7.00 -6.03
C GLY A 62 4.74 -6.85 -6.05
N PHE A 63 5.31 -6.08 -6.98
CA PHE A 63 6.74 -5.77 -6.98
C PHE A 63 7.18 -4.89 -5.82
N TYR A 64 6.31 -3.99 -5.32
CA TYR A 64 6.57 -3.28 -4.07
C TYR A 64 6.68 -4.26 -2.90
N SER A 65 5.70 -5.16 -2.74
CA SER A 65 5.73 -6.15 -1.65
C SER A 65 6.89 -7.13 -1.75
N PHE A 66 7.23 -7.54 -2.98
CA PHE A 66 8.40 -8.37 -3.22
C PHE A 66 9.69 -7.64 -2.83
N GLY A 67 9.80 -6.35 -3.18
CA GLY A 67 10.89 -5.49 -2.74
C GLY A 67 10.98 -5.40 -1.22
N THR A 68 9.85 -5.23 -0.53
CA THR A 68 9.79 -5.21 0.94
C THR A 68 10.20 -6.55 1.54
N LEU A 69 9.76 -7.68 0.99
CA LEU A 69 10.15 -9.01 1.43
C LEU A 69 11.66 -9.26 1.25
N ALA A 70 12.19 -8.93 0.06
CA ALA A 70 13.61 -9.04 -0.22
C ALA A 70 14.44 -8.12 0.69
N GLY A 71 13.98 -6.88 0.88
CA GLY A 71 14.58 -5.90 1.78
C GLY A 71 14.57 -6.33 3.23
N ALA A 72 13.48 -6.93 3.72
CA ALA A 72 13.39 -7.50 5.06
C ALA A 72 14.39 -8.65 5.23
N GLY A 73 14.50 -9.56 4.25
CA GLY A 73 15.48 -10.65 4.27
C GLY A 73 16.94 -10.15 4.28
N VAL A 74 17.28 -9.19 3.42
CA VAL A 74 18.61 -8.57 3.39
C VAL A 74 18.88 -7.81 4.68
N GLY A 75 17.92 -7.03 5.18
CA GLY A 75 18.01 -6.30 6.44
C GLY A 75 18.27 -7.23 7.63
N MET A 76 17.53 -8.33 7.73
CA MET A 76 17.76 -9.37 8.75
C MET A 76 19.18 -9.94 8.69
N ALA A 77 19.68 -10.27 7.48
CA ALA A 77 21.04 -10.78 7.30
C ALA A 77 22.09 -9.74 7.72
N LEU A 78 21.92 -8.47 7.35
CA LEU A 78 22.82 -7.40 7.72
C LEU A 78 22.81 -7.13 9.24
N THR A 79 21.63 -7.18 9.88
CA THR A 79 21.51 -7.11 11.34
C THR A 79 22.22 -8.27 12.03
N ALA A 80 22.08 -9.49 11.52
CA ALA A 80 22.77 -10.67 12.06
C ALA A 80 24.31 -10.57 11.93
N LEU A 81 24.79 -9.87 10.90
CA LEU A 81 26.20 -9.54 10.69
C LEU A 81 26.65 -8.29 11.45
N SER A 82 25.79 -7.68 12.26
CA SER A 82 26.05 -6.43 13.00
C SER A 82 26.51 -5.27 12.11
N VAL A 83 25.98 -5.19 10.88
CA VAL A 83 26.29 -4.11 9.96
C VAL A 83 25.63 -2.82 10.45
N PRO A 84 26.39 -1.71 10.64
CA PRO A 84 25.82 -0.45 11.10
C PRO A 84 24.78 0.13 10.13
N ALA A 85 23.73 0.75 10.67
CA ALA A 85 22.59 1.24 9.88
C ALA A 85 22.97 2.30 8.83
N ASN A 86 23.96 3.15 9.11
CA ASN A 86 24.50 4.10 8.14
C ASN A 86 25.07 3.37 6.90
N ILE A 87 25.84 2.29 7.10
CA ILE A 87 26.38 1.49 6.00
C ILE A 87 25.26 0.79 5.24
N HIS A 88 24.25 0.28 5.94
CA HIS A 88 23.10 -0.33 5.29
C HIS A 88 22.35 0.67 4.39
N ILE A 89 22.04 1.87 4.89
CA ILE A 89 21.30 2.89 4.12
C ILE A 89 22.07 3.34 2.88
N ILE A 90 23.39 3.53 2.96
CA ILE A 90 24.19 3.95 1.79
C ILE A 90 24.28 2.83 0.74
N LEU A 91 24.37 1.56 1.16
CA LEU A 91 24.34 0.42 0.25
C LEU A 91 22.98 0.31 -0.44
N ALA A 92 21.89 0.48 0.30
CA ALA A 92 20.54 0.51 -0.25
C ALA A 92 20.36 1.66 -1.27
N ALA A 93 20.92 2.84 -0.97
CA ALA A 93 20.91 3.97 -1.89
C ALA A 93 21.65 3.66 -3.20
N ALA A 94 22.80 2.99 -3.11
CA ALA A 94 23.58 2.57 -4.29
C ALA A 94 22.82 1.54 -5.14
N VAL A 95 22.21 0.53 -4.50
CA VAL A 95 21.40 -0.49 -5.18
C VAL A 95 20.19 0.11 -5.88
N ALA A 96 19.56 1.14 -5.30
CA ALA A 96 18.38 1.81 -5.88
C ALA A 96 18.67 2.55 -7.20
N ILE A 97 19.93 2.93 -7.48
CA ILE A 97 20.29 3.69 -8.69
C ILE A 97 19.99 2.89 -9.96
N ALA A 98 20.37 1.61 -10.01
CA ALA A 98 20.21 0.77 -11.18
C ALA A 98 18.74 0.62 -11.65
N PRO A 99 17.77 0.21 -10.80
CA PRO A 99 16.38 0.10 -11.21
C PRO A 99 15.77 1.46 -11.57
N ILE A 100 16.12 2.56 -10.88
CA ILE A 100 15.67 3.91 -11.25
C ILE A 100 16.12 4.26 -12.66
N PHE A 101 17.38 3.99 -12.99
CA PHE A 101 17.95 4.29 -14.30
C PHE A 101 17.34 3.44 -15.42
N ILE A 102 17.13 2.14 -15.16
CA ILE A 102 16.45 1.24 -16.09
C ILE A 102 15.01 1.71 -16.33
N ALA A 103 14.28 2.04 -15.26
CA ALA A 103 12.90 2.50 -15.35
C ALA A 103 12.79 3.79 -16.17
N ILE A 104 13.62 4.81 -15.91
CA ILE A 104 13.60 6.08 -16.66
C ILE A 104 13.83 5.84 -18.15
N ARG A 105 14.71 4.92 -18.53
CA ARG A 105 14.98 4.58 -19.94
C ARG A 105 13.88 3.77 -20.61
N ALA A 106 13.08 3.05 -19.83
CA ALA A 106 12.01 2.20 -20.33
C ALA A 106 10.67 2.93 -20.48
N ILE A 107 10.53 4.13 -19.91
CA ILE A 107 9.32 4.95 -20.05
C ILE A 107 9.20 5.43 -21.51
N PRO A 108 8.10 5.11 -22.22
CA PRO A 108 7.91 5.55 -23.60
C PRO A 108 7.85 7.08 -23.73
N ASP A 109 8.33 7.59 -24.86
CA ASP A 109 8.17 9.00 -25.22
C ASP A 109 6.69 9.36 -25.32
N GLY A 110 6.27 10.42 -24.62
CA GLY A 110 4.87 10.88 -24.59
C GLY A 110 4.12 10.56 -23.30
N THR A 111 4.65 9.67 -22.46
CA THR A 111 4.12 9.38 -21.12
C THR A 111 3.95 10.66 -20.31
N GLY A 112 2.77 10.88 -19.72
CA GLY A 112 2.43 12.09 -18.97
C GLY A 112 2.25 13.39 -19.78
N LYS A 113 2.46 13.42 -21.11
CA LYS A 113 2.34 14.67 -21.91
C LYS A 113 0.91 15.08 -22.24
N ASN A 114 -0.04 14.14 -22.21
CA ASN A 114 -1.44 14.40 -22.61
C ASN A 114 -2.34 14.83 -21.43
N ALA A 115 -1.83 14.80 -20.20
CA ALA A 115 -2.63 15.07 -18.99
C ALA A 115 -3.22 16.50 -18.94
N SER A 116 -2.61 17.46 -19.66
CA SER A 116 -3.09 18.85 -19.71
C SER A 116 -4.18 19.11 -20.76
N GLU A 117 -4.29 18.27 -21.80
CA GLU A 117 -5.29 18.46 -22.86
C GLU A 117 -6.66 17.87 -22.48
N ASP A 118 -6.68 16.72 -21.79
CA ASP A 118 -7.92 16.09 -21.32
C ASP A 118 -8.59 16.84 -20.15
N ALA A 119 -7.80 17.61 -19.37
CA ALA A 119 -8.29 18.38 -18.22
C ALA A 119 -9.27 19.51 -18.61
N HIS A 120 -9.25 19.97 -19.87
CA HIS A 120 -10.13 21.03 -20.35
C HIS A 120 -11.50 20.55 -20.86
N LEU A 121 -11.72 19.25 -21.02
CA LEU A 121 -12.93 18.69 -21.64
C LEU A 121 -13.85 17.92 -20.68
N GLN A 122 -13.52 17.84 -19.39
CA GLN A 122 -14.32 17.07 -18.42
C GLN A 122 -15.50 17.87 -17.87
N GLU A 123 -16.71 17.29 -17.99
CA GLU A 123 -17.89 17.75 -17.26
C GLU A 123 -17.62 17.76 -15.76
N LYS A 124 -17.95 18.89 -15.09
CA LYS A 124 -17.89 18.97 -13.62
C LYS A 124 -18.88 17.98 -13.02
N GLY A 125 -18.38 16.83 -12.58
CA GLY A 125 -19.13 15.87 -11.77
C GLY A 125 -19.61 16.47 -10.44
N LEU A 126 -20.33 15.67 -9.66
CA LEU A 126 -20.66 16.04 -8.29
C LEU A 126 -19.36 16.32 -7.51
N PRO A 127 -19.36 17.33 -6.61
CA PRO A 127 -18.24 17.52 -5.70
C PRO A 127 -17.98 16.23 -4.90
N PHE A 128 -16.71 15.85 -4.71
CA PHE A 128 -16.33 14.56 -4.12
C PHE A 128 -17.03 14.25 -2.78
N TYR A 129 -17.30 15.27 -1.97
CA TYR A 129 -17.98 15.15 -0.67
C TYR A 129 -19.46 14.78 -0.77
N ARG A 130 -20.07 14.84 -1.96
CA ARG A 130 -21.45 14.39 -2.23
C ARG A 130 -21.50 13.03 -2.93
N ASP A 131 -20.36 12.46 -3.31
CA ASP A 131 -20.28 11.15 -3.92
C ASP A 131 -20.11 10.07 -2.84
N ILE A 132 -21.22 9.50 -2.41
CA ILE A 132 -21.25 8.47 -1.34
C ILE A 132 -20.43 7.24 -1.75
N GLN A 133 -20.44 6.85 -3.03
CA GLN A 133 -19.67 5.69 -3.48
C GLN A 133 -18.17 5.97 -3.33
N LEU A 134 -17.71 7.14 -3.76
CA LEU A 134 -16.31 7.56 -3.61
C LEU A 134 -15.89 7.65 -2.15
N LEU A 135 -16.73 8.19 -1.27
CA LEU A 135 -16.46 8.24 0.17
C LEU A 135 -16.34 6.84 0.77
N LEU A 136 -17.21 5.90 0.38
CA LEU A 136 -17.12 4.51 0.85
C LEU A 136 -15.90 3.77 0.29
N ILE A 137 -15.49 4.03 -0.97
CA ILE A 137 -14.20 3.56 -1.51
C ILE A 137 -13.05 4.14 -0.68
N GLY A 138 -13.15 5.42 -0.29
CA GLY A 138 -12.26 6.10 0.66
C GLY A 138 -12.14 5.38 2.00
N VAL A 139 -13.26 4.92 2.57
CA VAL A 139 -13.27 4.12 3.81
C VAL A 139 -12.56 2.79 3.62
N VAL A 140 -12.79 2.08 2.50
CA VAL A 140 -12.11 0.81 2.20
C VAL A 140 -10.60 1.03 2.10
N VAL A 141 -10.16 2.01 1.30
CA VAL A 141 -8.72 2.25 1.12
C VAL A 141 -8.07 2.67 2.43
N LEU A 142 -8.71 3.54 3.22
CA LEU A 142 -8.20 3.98 4.50
C LEU A 142 -8.01 2.80 5.44
N ALA A 143 -9.04 1.97 5.61
CA ALA A 143 -8.98 0.81 6.50
C ALA A 143 -7.92 -0.21 6.09
N MET A 144 -7.83 -0.52 4.78
CA MET A 144 -6.90 -1.51 4.28
C MET A 144 -5.45 -0.98 4.27
N ALA A 145 -5.25 0.30 3.93
CA ALA A 145 -3.96 0.97 4.04
C ALA A 145 -3.52 1.10 5.50
N PHE A 146 -4.46 1.37 6.42
CA PHE A 146 -4.17 1.39 7.86
C PHE A 146 -3.73 0.01 8.33
N ALA A 147 -4.37 -1.06 7.88
CA ALA A 147 -3.98 -2.42 8.21
C ALA A 147 -2.61 -2.80 7.66
N GLU A 148 -2.26 -2.36 6.46
CA GLU A 148 -0.92 -2.53 5.90
C GLU A 148 0.13 -1.69 6.65
N GLY A 149 -0.13 -0.40 6.87
CA GLY A 149 0.78 0.51 7.58
C GLY A 149 1.05 0.06 9.02
N SER A 150 0.00 -0.35 9.74
CA SER A 150 0.12 -0.88 11.10
C SER A 150 1.10 -2.05 11.18
N ALA A 151 1.09 -2.94 10.19
CA ALA A 151 2.04 -4.05 10.15
C ALA A 151 3.47 -3.58 9.82
N ASN A 152 3.63 -2.64 8.87
CA ASN A 152 4.94 -2.09 8.52
C ASN A 152 5.61 -1.37 9.68
N ASP A 153 4.85 -0.60 10.45
CA ASP A 153 5.40 0.23 11.51
C ASP A 153 5.57 -0.53 12.83
N TRP A 154 4.61 -1.41 13.15
CA TRP A 154 4.47 -1.95 14.50
C TRP A 154 4.57 -3.46 14.59
N LEU A 155 4.48 -4.25 13.51
CA LEU A 155 4.43 -5.71 13.64
C LEU A 155 5.67 -6.31 14.32
N PRO A 156 6.92 -5.92 14.00
CA PRO A 156 8.08 -6.44 14.72
C PRO A 156 8.04 -6.13 16.22
N LEU A 157 7.72 -4.88 16.59
CA LEU A 157 7.56 -4.44 17.98
C LEU A 157 6.42 -5.15 18.68
N LEU A 158 5.29 -5.38 17.99
CA LEU A 158 4.14 -6.11 18.50
C LEU A 158 4.51 -7.55 18.85
N MET A 159 5.36 -8.20 18.05
CA MET A 159 5.83 -9.54 18.35
C MET A 159 6.79 -9.57 19.54
N VAL A 160 7.68 -8.58 19.65
CA VAL A 160 8.64 -8.48 20.76
C VAL A 160 7.92 -8.13 22.06
N ASP A 161 7.20 -7.01 22.09
CA ASP A 161 6.60 -6.46 23.30
C ASP A 161 5.27 -7.13 23.66
N GLY A 162 4.53 -7.62 22.66
CA GLY A 162 3.20 -8.22 22.85
C GLY A 162 3.18 -9.75 22.96
N HIS A 163 4.18 -10.43 22.39
CA HIS A 163 4.28 -11.89 22.37
C HIS A 163 5.62 -12.44 22.90
N GLY A 164 6.56 -11.59 23.31
CA GLY A 164 7.83 -12.00 23.91
C GLY A 164 8.85 -12.58 22.93
N PHE A 165 8.71 -12.30 21.62
CA PHE A 165 9.64 -12.80 20.61
C PHE A 165 10.99 -12.09 20.72
N SER A 166 12.04 -12.76 20.24
CA SER A 166 13.32 -12.07 20.01
C SER A 166 13.18 -11.03 18.88
N PRO A 167 14.02 -9.97 18.84
CA PRO A 167 14.02 -9.01 17.73
C PRO A 167 14.20 -9.67 16.35
N THR A 168 15.05 -10.70 16.25
CA THR A 168 15.25 -11.45 15.01
C THR A 168 14.00 -12.22 14.60
N SER A 169 13.33 -12.86 15.55
CA SER A 169 12.06 -13.56 15.31
C SER A 169 10.94 -12.57 14.94
N GLY A 170 10.89 -11.39 15.54
CA GLY A 170 9.96 -10.32 15.16
C GLY A 170 10.13 -9.88 13.70
N SER A 171 11.38 -9.72 13.25
CA SER A 171 11.68 -9.44 11.83
C SER A 171 11.28 -10.60 10.91
N LEU A 172 11.47 -11.85 11.34
CA LEU A 172 11.03 -13.03 10.57
C LEU A 172 9.50 -13.06 10.42
N ILE A 173 8.77 -12.69 11.47
CA ILE A 173 7.31 -12.59 11.43
C ILE A 173 6.87 -11.51 10.43
N TYR A 174 7.53 -10.35 10.41
CA TYR A 174 7.30 -9.33 9.39
C TYR A 174 7.62 -9.81 7.96
N ALA A 175 8.66 -10.62 7.79
CA ALA A 175 8.92 -11.30 6.51
C ALA A 175 7.75 -12.24 6.12
N GLY A 176 7.14 -12.93 7.08
CA GLY A 176 5.93 -13.74 6.85
C GLY A 176 4.72 -12.90 6.38
N PHE A 177 4.50 -11.74 7.00
CA PHE A 177 3.49 -10.78 6.55
C PHE A 177 3.72 -10.32 5.11
N THR A 178 4.93 -9.85 4.81
CA THR A 178 5.28 -9.35 3.47
C THR A 178 5.24 -10.45 2.41
N LEU A 179 5.56 -11.71 2.78
CA LEU A 179 5.36 -12.87 1.92
C LEU A 179 3.88 -13.10 1.61
N GLY A 180 3.02 -13.11 2.62
CA GLY A 180 1.57 -13.24 2.42
C GLY A 180 1.03 -12.12 1.52
N MET A 181 1.47 -10.89 1.75
CA MET A 181 1.10 -9.74 0.91
C MET A 181 1.56 -9.88 -0.54
N THR A 182 2.81 -10.31 -0.74
CA THR A 182 3.39 -10.56 -2.05
C THR A 182 2.58 -11.61 -2.82
N VAL A 183 2.32 -12.77 -2.21
CA VAL A 183 1.51 -13.83 -2.80
C VAL A 183 0.11 -13.31 -3.15
N GLY A 184 -0.53 -12.58 -2.24
CA GLY A 184 -1.86 -12.00 -2.47
C GLY A 184 -1.89 -11.06 -3.67
N ARG A 185 -0.92 -10.16 -3.80
CA ARG A 185 -0.84 -9.19 -4.91
C ARG A 185 -0.57 -9.85 -6.26
N PHE A 186 0.33 -10.83 -6.33
CA PHE A 186 0.62 -11.55 -7.58
C PHE A 186 -0.51 -12.48 -8.02
N THR A 187 -1.27 -13.05 -7.09
CA THR A 187 -2.38 -13.98 -7.41
C THR A 187 -3.73 -13.30 -7.48
N GLY A 188 -3.87 -12.08 -6.94
CA GLY A 188 -5.13 -11.36 -6.81
C GLY A 188 -5.86 -11.14 -8.14
N GLY A 189 -5.12 -10.80 -9.21
CA GLY A 189 -5.68 -10.63 -10.55
C GLY A 189 -6.51 -11.84 -11.01
N TRP A 190 -5.99 -13.05 -10.82
CA TRP A 190 -6.70 -14.29 -11.17
C TRP A 190 -8.01 -14.46 -10.40
N PHE A 191 -8.02 -14.14 -9.10
CA PHE A 191 -9.25 -14.20 -8.29
C PHE A 191 -10.27 -13.14 -8.74
N ILE A 192 -9.83 -11.96 -9.16
CA ILE A 192 -10.72 -10.87 -9.62
C ILE A 192 -11.27 -11.14 -11.01
N ASP A 193 -10.52 -11.83 -11.85
CA ASP A 193 -11.00 -12.23 -13.17
C ASP A 193 -11.99 -13.41 -13.06
N ARG A 194 -11.84 -14.27 -12.05
CA ARG A 194 -12.73 -15.42 -11.78
C ARG A 194 -13.96 -15.07 -10.93
N TYR A 195 -13.82 -14.14 -9.99
CA TYR A 195 -14.84 -13.75 -9.02
C TYR A 195 -15.03 -12.24 -9.04
N SER A 196 -16.18 -11.72 -8.57
CA SER A 196 -16.39 -10.26 -8.60
C SER A 196 -15.43 -9.50 -7.68
N ARG A 197 -15.00 -8.29 -8.09
CA ARG A 197 -14.15 -7.38 -7.29
C ARG A 197 -14.64 -7.21 -5.85
N VAL A 198 -15.96 -7.08 -5.66
CA VAL A 198 -16.58 -6.97 -4.32
C VAL A 198 -16.32 -8.21 -3.46
N THR A 199 -16.49 -9.40 -4.04
CA THR A 199 -16.29 -10.67 -3.33
C THR A 199 -14.84 -10.82 -2.91
N VAL A 200 -13.90 -10.50 -3.81
CA VAL A 200 -12.46 -10.58 -3.55
C VAL A 200 -12.04 -9.57 -2.48
N VAL A 201 -12.45 -8.30 -2.58
CA VAL A 201 -12.14 -7.29 -1.55
C VAL A 201 -12.70 -7.68 -0.19
N ARG A 202 -13.94 -8.18 -0.13
CA ARG A 202 -14.53 -8.64 1.12
C ARG A 202 -13.78 -9.84 1.70
N ALA A 203 -13.45 -10.84 0.88
CA ALA A 203 -12.70 -12.01 1.32
C ALA A 203 -11.31 -11.61 1.84
N SER A 204 -10.63 -10.69 1.15
CA SER A 204 -9.36 -10.10 1.55
C SER A 204 -9.48 -9.43 2.93
N ALA A 205 -10.47 -8.55 3.11
CA ALA A 205 -10.71 -7.89 4.39
C ALA A 205 -11.03 -8.89 5.52
N LEU A 206 -11.89 -9.88 5.27
CA LEU A 206 -12.22 -10.90 6.28
C LEU A 206 -11.01 -11.76 6.66
N MET A 207 -10.17 -12.13 5.70
CA MET A 207 -8.92 -12.85 5.96
C MET A 207 -7.92 -12.00 6.76
N GLY A 208 -7.84 -10.70 6.46
CA GLY A 208 -7.07 -9.74 7.24
C GLY A 208 -7.58 -9.61 8.67
N ALA A 209 -8.89 -9.47 8.85
CA ALA A 209 -9.54 -9.43 10.16
C ALA A 209 -9.31 -10.72 10.96
N LEU A 210 -9.35 -11.88 10.31
CA LEU A 210 -9.02 -13.16 10.95
C LEU A 210 -7.55 -13.18 11.40
N GLY A 211 -6.61 -12.78 10.54
CA GLY A 211 -5.20 -12.70 10.90
C GLY A 211 -4.95 -11.76 12.08
N ILE A 212 -5.48 -10.54 12.02
CA ILE A 212 -5.35 -9.55 13.11
C ILE A 212 -6.03 -10.07 14.40
N GLY A 213 -7.22 -10.64 14.30
CA GLY A 213 -7.94 -11.20 15.45
C GLY A 213 -7.18 -12.34 16.12
N LEU A 214 -6.56 -13.22 15.34
CA LEU A 214 -5.72 -14.31 15.88
C LEU A 214 -4.52 -13.76 16.66
N ILE A 215 -3.83 -12.72 16.14
CA ILE A 215 -2.74 -12.04 16.86
C ILE A 215 -3.23 -11.49 18.21
N ILE A 216 -4.36 -10.79 18.20
CA ILE A 216 -4.87 -10.12 19.39
C ILE A 216 -5.30 -11.14 20.45
N PHE A 217 -6.05 -12.16 20.08
CA PHE A 217 -6.78 -13.00 21.03
C PHE A 217 -6.14 -14.36 21.31
N VAL A 218 -5.15 -14.80 20.53
CA VAL A 218 -4.54 -16.12 20.69
C VAL A 218 -3.08 -15.99 21.08
N ASP A 219 -2.73 -16.55 22.23
CA ASP A 219 -1.38 -16.54 22.76
C ASP A 219 -0.64 -17.83 22.40
N SER A 220 -0.14 -17.91 21.16
CA SER A 220 0.59 -19.07 20.64
C SER A 220 1.53 -18.65 19.51
N ASP A 221 2.81 -18.98 19.64
CA ASP A 221 3.85 -18.61 18.67
C ASP A 221 3.55 -19.12 17.25
N TRP A 222 3.04 -20.35 17.16
CA TRP A 222 2.63 -20.96 15.89
C TRP A 222 1.46 -20.21 15.27
N VAL A 223 0.49 -19.79 16.08
CA VAL A 223 -0.67 -19.02 15.61
C VAL A 223 -0.23 -17.62 15.17
N ALA A 224 0.69 -16.99 15.90
CA ALA A 224 1.29 -15.71 15.51
C ALA A 224 1.92 -15.80 14.10
N GLY A 225 2.71 -16.84 13.84
CA GLY A 225 3.31 -17.07 12.52
C GLY A 225 2.29 -17.24 11.37
N VAL A 226 1.23 -18.02 11.57
CA VAL A 226 0.18 -18.22 10.56
C VAL A 226 -0.66 -16.95 10.38
N SER A 227 -0.98 -16.29 11.47
CA SER A 227 -1.87 -15.13 11.50
C SER A 227 -1.32 -13.93 10.72
N VAL A 228 0.00 -13.71 10.72
CA VAL A 228 0.61 -12.63 9.94
C VAL A 228 0.59 -12.88 8.45
N ILE A 229 0.65 -14.15 8.01
CA ILE A 229 0.50 -14.51 6.60
C ILE A 229 -0.93 -14.22 6.16
N LEU A 230 -1.93 -14.57 6.99
CA LEU A 230 -3.34 -14.23 6.74
C LEU A 230 -3.57 -12.72 6.73
N TRP A 231 -2.94 -11.99 7.65
CA TRP A 231 -2.98 -10.53 7.65
C TRP A 231 -2.38 -9.96 6.37
N GLY A 232 -1.18 -10.40 5.97
CA GLY A 232 -0.52 -9.97 4.74
C GLY A 232 -1.36 -10.25 3.50
N LEU A 233 -1.86 -11.48 3.35
CA LEU A 233 -2.78 -11.86 2.27
C LEU A 233 -4.04 -11.00 2.29
N GLY A 234 -4.58 -10.72 3.48
CA GLY A 234 -5.80 -9.95 3.64
C GLY A 234 -5.65 -8.46 3.32
N ALA A 235 -4.53 -7.85 3.70
CA ALA A 235 -4.22 -6.45 3.40
C ALA A 235 -3.85 -6.23 1.92
N SER A 236 -3.43 -7.29 1.21
CA SER A 236 -2.76 -7.22 -0.09
C SER A 236 -3.51 -6.49 -1.21
N LEU A 237 -4.85 -6.59 -1.27
CA LEU A 237 -5.64 -6.14 -2.41
C LEU A 237 -6.40 -4.82 -2.19
N GLY A 238 -6.55 -4.37 -0.94
CA GLY A 238 -7.41 -3.23 -0.63
C GLY A 238 -7.02 -1.96 -1.38
N PHE A 239 -5.75 -1.55 -1.26
CA PHE A 239 -5.23 -0.35 -1.90
C PHE A 239 -5.36 -0.40 -3.44
N PRO A 240 -4.73 -1.34 -4.18
CA PRO A 240 -4.79 -1.34 -5.64
C PRO A 240 -6.22 -1.44 -6.19
N LEU A 241 -7.11 -2.22 -5.55
CA LEU A 241 -8.49 -2.38 -6.06
C LEU A 241 -9.38 -1.17 -5.80
N THR A 242 -9.12 -0.39 -4.76
CA THR A 242 -9.83 0.88 -4.55
C THR A 242 -9.39 1.93 -5.56
N ILE A 243 -8.12 1.94 -5.97
CA ILE A 243 -7.64 2.79 -7.08
C ILE A 243 -8.33 2.39 -8.38
N SER A 244 -8.35 1.09 -8.74
CA SER A 244 -9.08 0.64 -9.93
C SER A 244 -10.58 0.98 -9.85
N ALA A 245 -11.21 0.83 -8.68
CA ALA A 245 -12.62 1.19 -8.50
C ALA A 245 -12.90 2.70 -8.63
N ALA A 246 -12.00 3.54 -8.12
CA ALA A 246 -12.08 4.99 -8.26
C ALA A 246 -11.98 5.42 -9.73
N SER A 247 -11.08 4.76 -10.48
CA SER A 247 -10.88 4.98 -11.92
C SER A 247 -12.11 4.55 -12.75
N ASP A 248 -12.76 3.44 -12.38
CA ASP A 248 -13.89 2.89 -13.12
C ASP A 248 -15.24 3.59 -12.86
N THR A 249 -15.34 4.45 -11.84
CA THR A 249 -16.62 5.00 -11.36
C THR A 249 -16.67 6.51 -11.57
N GLY A 250 -17.78 7.06 -12.05
CA GLY A 250 -18.02 8.52 -12.12
C GLY A 250 -17.31 9.27 -13.26
N PRO A 251 -17.73 10.53 -13.54
CA PRO A 251 -17.02 11.44 -14.44
C PRO A 251 -15.78 11.99 -13.71
N ASP A 252 -14.61 12.03 -14.36
CA ASP A 252 -13.30 12.42 -13.79
C ASP A 252 -12.59 11.37 -12.92
N ALA A 253 -12.12 10.31 -13.59
CA ALA A 253 -11.29 9.25 -12.99
C ALA A 253 -9.99 9.78 -12.31
N PRO A 254 -9.20 10.70 -12.91
CA PRO A 254 -7.99 11.24 -12.27
C PRO A 254 -8.24 11.86 -10.89
N THR A 255 -9.25 12.73 -10.76
CA THR A 255 -9.56 13.37 -9.46
C THR A 255 -9.99 12.34 -8.43
N ARG A 256 -10.80 11.35 -8.81
CA ARG A 256 -11.24 10.29 -7.89
C ARG A 256 -10.09 9.41 -7.42
N VAL A 257 -9.21 9.02 -8.33
CA VAL A 257 -7.98 8.26 -8.00
C VAL A 257 -7.12 9.06 -7.03
N SER A 258 -6.95 10.36 -7.26
CA SER A 258 -6.21 11.25 -6.36
C SER A 258 -6.83 11.33 -4.96
N VAL A 259 -8.16 11.47 -4.87
CA VAL A 259 -8.89 11.48 -3.58
C VAL A 259 -8.69 10.16 -2.83
N VAL A 260 -8.83 9.02 -3.50
CA VAL A 260 -8.68 7.69 -2.88
C VAL A 260 -7.23 7.45 -2.46
N ALA A 261 -6.25 7.74 -3.31
CA ALA A 261 -4.83 7.61 -2.96
C ALA A 261 -4.47 8.48 -1.74
N THR A 262 -4.88 9.76 -1.75
CA THR A 262 -4.66 10.69 -0.63
C THR A 262 -5.30 10.18 0.66
N THR A 263 -6.52 9.62 0.57
CA THR A 263 -7.22 9.03 1.71
C THR A 263 -6.48 7.81 2.27
N GLY A 264 -5.89 6.98 1.40
CA GLY A 264 -5.00 5.89 1.81
C GLY A 264 -3.73 6.38 2.51
N TYR A 265 -3.08 7.43 1.99
CA TYR A 265 -1.87 7.99 2.62
C TYR A 265 -2.13 8.67 3.96
N LEU A 266 -3.33 9.22 4.17
CA LEU A 266 -3.73 9.68 5.50
C LEU A 266 -3.66 8.55 6.53
N ALA A 267 -3.93 7.30 6.14
CA ALA A 267 -3.79 6.15 7.04
C ALA A 267 -2.34 5.91 7.45
N PHE A 268 -1.38 5.97 6.52
CA PHE A 268 0.04 5.84 6.81
C PHE A 268 0.62 7.03 7.59
N LEU A 269 0.04 8.22 7.43
CA LEU A 269 0.47 9.41 8.17
C LEU A 269 -0.05 9.42 9.61
N VAL A 270 -1.33 9.09 9.81
CA VAL A 270 -2.01 9.17 11.11
C VAL A 270 -1.84 7.87 11.92
N GLY A 271 -1.72 6.73 11.24
CA GLY A 271 -1.65 5.41 11.86
C GLY A 271 -0.52 5.23 12.86
N PRO A 272 0.76 5.45 12.49
CA PRO A 272 1.87 5.25 13.41
C PRO A 272 1.76 6.09 14.70
N PRO A 273 1.53 7.42 14.67
CA PRO A 273 1.34 8.19 15.89
C PRO A 273 0.15 7.73 16.74
N LEU A 274 -0.99 7.39 16.11
CA LEU A 274 -2.18 6.90 16.82
C LEU A 274 -1.90 5.58 17.54
N LEU A 275 -1.30 4.62 16.85
CA LEU A 275 -0.98 3.32 17.41
C LEU A 275 0.15 3.37 18.43
N GLY A 276 1.12 4.28 18.25
CA GLY A 276 2.17 4.53 19.24
C GLY A 276 1.58 5.05 20.55
N TYR A 277 0.69 6.05 20.49
CA TYR A 277 -0.03 6.56 21.66
C TYR A 277 -0.85 5.48 22.35
N LEU A 278 -1.64 4.71 21.59
CA LEU A 278 -2.43 3.61 22.17
C LEU A 278 -1.54 2.47 22.71
N GLY A 279 -0.44 2.19 22.04
CA GLY A 279 0.54 1.18 22.44
C GLY A 279 1.21 1.51 23.77
N GLU A 280 1.54 2.78 24.00
CA GLU A 280 2.11 3.26 25.26
C GLU A 280 1.13 3.13 26.43
N HIS A 281 -0.16 3.41 26.20
CA HIS A 281 -1.18 3.42 27.26
C HIS A 281 -1.87 2.08 27.52
N TYR A 282 -2.06 1.26 26.48
CA TYR A 282 -2.85 0.03 26.55
C TYR A 282 -2.08 -1.21 26.07
N GLY A 283 -0.83 -1.06 25.64
CA GLY A 283 -0.03 -2.11 25.02
C GLY A 283 -0.35 -2.28 23.52
N LEU A 284 0.68 -2.54 22.73
CA LEU A 284 0.57 -2.58 21.27
C LEU A 284 -0.37 -3.66 20.74
N ARG A 285 -0.50 -4.78 21.47
CA ARG A 285 -1.45 -5.87 21.14
C ARG A 285 -2.90 -5.42 21.22
N SER A 286 -3.26 -4.60 22.22
CA SER A 286 -4.63 -4.10 22.36
C SER A 286 -4.92 -2.98 21.35
N ALA A 287 -3.92 -2.17 21.00
CA ALA A 287 -4.04 -1.10 20.01
C ALA A 287 -4.49 -1.62 18.63
N MET A 288 -4.14 -2.86 18.27
CA MET A 288 -4.56 -3.52 17.02
C MET A 288 -6.08 -3.74 16.92
N MET A 289 -6.84 -3.59 18.01
CA MET A 289 -8.31 -3.58 17.96
C MET A 289 -8.87 -2.50 17.04
N VAL A 290 -8.19 -1.35 16.94
CA VAL A 290 -8.57 -0.26 16.02
C VAL A 290 -8.43 -0.75 14.58
N VAL A 291 -7.32 -1.42 14.26
CA VAL A 291 -7.06 -1.99 12.94
C VAL A 291 -8.12 -3.05 12.60
N LEU A 292 -8.40 -3.95 13.54
CA LEU A 292 -9.42 -4.98 13.39
C LEU A 292 -10.80 -4.38 13.07
N ALA A 293 -11.22 -3.36 13.83
CA ALA A 293 -12.50 -2.69 13.62
C ALA A 293 -12.60 -2.04 12.22
N LEU A 294 -11.53 -1.37 11.78
CA LEU A 294 -11.48 -0.75 10.45
C LEU A 294 -11.54 -1.79 9.33
N VAL A 295 -10.81 -2.90 9.46
CA VAL A 295 -10.82 -3.97 8.44
C VAL A 295 -12.19 -4.66 8.37
N ILE A 296 -12.86 -4.87 9.51
CA ILE A 296 -14.25 -5.36 9.54
C ILE A 296 -15.18 -4.36 8.84
N LEU A 297 -15.03 -3.06 9.10
CA LEU A 297 -15.79 -2.02 8.42
C LEU A 297 -15.59 -2.07 6.90
N ALA A 298 -14.34 -2.23 6.44
CA ALA A 298 -14.02 -2.37 5.02
C ALA A 298 -14.76 -3.58 4.38
N ALA A 299 -14.82 -4.72 5.07
CA ALA A 299 -15.55 -5.90 4.60
C ALA A 299 -17.06 -5.64 4.44
N LEU A 300 -17.65 -4.86 5.36
CA LEU A 300 -19.08 -4.49 5.32
C LEU A 300 -19.38 -3.55 4.15
N VAL A 301 -18.53 -2.55 3.92
CA VAL A 301 -18.73 -1.53 2.86
C VAL A 301 -18.13 -1.92 1.50
N ALA A 302 -17.55 -3.11 1.37
CA ALA A 302 -16.91 -3.60 0.14
C ALA A 302 -17.81 -3.56 -1.12
N LYS A 303 -19.14 -3.45 -0.98
CA LYS A 303 -20.04 -3.24 -2.14
C LYS A 303 -19.73 -1.95 -2.90
N ALA A 304 -19.13 -0.95 -2.25
CA ALA A 304 -18.78 0.32 -2.88
C ALA A 304 -17.78 0.19 -4.04
N VAL A 305 -16.92 -0.85 -4.01
CA VAL A 305 -15.94 -1.09 -5.08
C VAL A 305 -16.53 -1.82 -6.30
N ALA A 306 -17.85 -2.03 -6.36
CA ALA A 306 -18.47 -2.72 -7.50
C ALA A 306 -18.16 -2.03 -8.83
N LYS A 307 -17.87 -2.83 -9.87
CA LYS A 307 -17.79 -2.32 -11.24
C LYS A 307 -19.18 -1.81 -11.67
N PRO A 308 -19.27 -0.70 -12.42
CA PRO A 308 -20.53 -0.26 -13.02
C PRO A 308 -21.10 -1.37 -13.92
N VAL A 309 -22.44 -1.50 -13.96
CA VAL A 309 -23.08 -2.36 -14.95
C VAL A 309 -22.89 -1.70 -16.31
N SER A 310 -22.20 -2.39 -17.23
CA SER A 310 -22.11 -1.95 -18.62
C SER A 310 -23.49 -2.04 -19.27
N THR A 311 -24.20 -0.93 -19.34
CA THR A 311 -25.39 -0.81 -20.19
C THR A 311 -24.91 -0.90 -21.64
N PRO A 312 -25.40 -1.85 -22.46
CA PRO A 312 -25.07 -1.90 -23.88
C PRO A 312 -25.42 -0.55 -24.51
N GLN A 313 -24.47 0.12 -25.15
CA GLN A 313 -24.80 1.28 -25.96
C GLN A 313 -25.75 0.82 -27.08
N PRO A 314 -26.84 1.56 -27.36
CA PRO A 314 -27.66 1.28 -28.52
C PRO A 314 -26.75 1.35 -29.74
N VAL A 315 -26.71 0.27 -30.53
CA VAL A 315 -26.10 0.29 -31.85
C VAL A 315 -26.77 1.43 -32.61
N MET A 316 -26.02 2.50 -32.86
CA MET A 316 -26.46 3.54 -33.78
C MET A 316 -26.55 2.89 -35.15
N GLU A 317 -27.73 2.37 -35.50
CA GLU A 317 -28.06 2.02 -36.87
C GLU A 317 -27.86 3.28 -37.71
N HIS A 318 -26.73 3.33 -38.41
CA HIS A 318 -26.51 4.26 -39.48
C HIS A 318 -27.49 3.87 -40.59
N ASN A 319 -28.68 4.47 -40.57
CA ASN A 319 -29.61 4.37 -41.69
C ASN A 319 -28.98 5.10 -42.88
N ALA A 320 -28.56 4.29 -43.85
CA ALA A 320 -28.38 4.50 -45.30
C ALA A 320 -28.04 5.90 -45.81
#